data_AF-A0A7Y3M4L1-F1
#
_entry.id   AF-A0A7Y3M4L1-F1
#
_cell.length_a   1.000
_cell.length_b   1.000
_cell.length_c   1.000
_cell.angle_alpha   90.00
_cell.angle_beta   90.00
_cell.angle_gamma   90.00
#
_symmetry.space_group_name_H-M   'P 1'
#
loop_
_entity.id
_entity.type
_entity.pdbx_description
1 polymer ?
#
loop_
_entity_poly.entity_id
_entity_poly.type
_entity_poly.pdbx_seq_one_letter_code
_entity_poly.pdbx_strand_id
1 'polypeptide(L)'
;MKTIKRLSLALAMMLAISATAQQGINYKALIKDGSGNVVANDLIVVQFTILQGVGLTNVYQETHTPTTDANGLVILNIGEGTVVSGVFGDIDWGSDTHALKVEINTGGGLTDMGTTSFKTVPYALSSADNQWLKTGNDIENTNTGIVTINGSLEVGTTINLELGTTANEISIDGTLADNSDDVIPTEKAVKTYVDNSNFSNAVTKIDDLTDGRSDNDGTDNGSSIFLGVDAGANDDGTSNRNVGIGYQALFSNTIGDENTAIGDQALYSNNTGSRNTAVGSTALYSNTTGVFNTALGTAALALNIGGNFNTAIGRSALFSNTIGYSNVAIGYWALYSNATGSDNTAIGYWALINNETGNFNTANGRSALRKNTTGDENTASGYGALYENTQGNKNTAVGHGALDDNITGGTNTAIGFNALNTITFTSNNIGIGNEAQVPSALLSNQIRMGNTAIQSADIQVAWNVTSDKRWKENIRELPYGLDVIKQLKPVDYMRKNNEHKTREMGFIAQDVEALLTKIGYDDQGFLHKDDKGYMSLRYNDLIALLTKAIQEQQEIIEDLKDQNHKQNDNYKNLLNRVENLELATKQ
;
A
#
# COMPACT_ATOMS: atom_id res chain seq x y z
N MET A 1 -63.31 -14.09 -6.80
CA MET A 1 -64.65 -14.31 -7.40
C MET A 1 -64.44 -14.53 -8.89
N LYS A 2 -64.90 -15.61 -9.56
CA LYS A 2 -66.28 -16.14 -9.68
C LYS A 2 -67.22 -15.06 -10.29
N THR A 3 -68.02 -15.27 -11.33
CA THR A 3 -68.47 -16.50 -12.04
C THR A 3 -69.25 -16.14 -13.33
N ILE A 4 -69.71 -17.18 -14.06
CA ILE A 4 -70.59 -17.19 -15.27
C ILE A 4 -69.84 -16.80 -16.56
N LYS A 5 -69.83 -17.55 -17.68
CA LYS A 5 -70.21 -18.95 -18.03
C LYS A 5 -71.68 -19.43 -17.91
N ARG A 6 -72.26 -19.83 -19.07
CA ARG A 6 -73.47 -20.66 -19.35
C ARG A 6 -74.76 -19.95 -19.82
N LEU A 7 -74.89 -19.82 -21.14
CA LEU A 7 -76.06 -20.18 -21.97
C LEU A 7 -75.52 -20.22 -23.41
N SER A 8 -75.74 -21.22 -24.27
CA SER A 8 -76.68 -22.34 -24.24
C SER A 8 -76.06 -23.59 -24.89
N LEU A 9 -75.96 -24.68 -24.14
CA LEU A 9 -75.63 -26.04 -24.63
C LEU A 9 -76.81 -26.96 -24.29
N ALA A 10 -77.78 -27.08 -25.19
CA ALA A 10 -78.83 -28.11 -25.23
C ALA A 10 -79.68 -27.90 -26.50
N LEU A 11 -80.21 -29.00 -27.07
CA LEU A 11 -80.89 -29.09 -28.38
C LEU A 11 -79.95 -28.78 -29.58
N ALA A 12 -79.90 -29.57 -30.65
CA ALA A 12 -80.47 -30.89 -30.91
C ALA A 12 -79.44 -31.68 -31.76
N MET A 13 -79.05 -32.87 -31.30
CA MET A 13 -79.59 -34.16 -31.75
C MET A 13 -78.99 -34.61 -33.10
N MET A 14 -78.24 -35.73 -33.05
CA MET A 14 -77.80 -36.44 -34.24
C MET A 14 -79.01 -36.83 -35.09
N LEU A 15 -78.99 -36.49 -36.37
CA LEU A 15 -79.65 -37.29 -37.40
C LEU A 15 -78.60 -37.77 -38.38
N ALA A 16 -78.26 -39.05 -38.28
CA ALA A 16 -77.68 -39.75 -39.42
C ALA A 16 -78.76 -39.85 -40.49
N ILE A 17 -78.68 -39.01 -41.52
CA ILE A 17 -79.60 -39.07 -42.66
C ILE A 17 -79.16 -40.25 -43.53
N SER A 18 -79.66 -41.44 -43.22
CA SER A 18 -79.66 -42.56 -44.16
C SER A 18 -80.62 -42.22 -45.30
N ALA A 19 -80.09 -41.57 -46.34
CA ALA A 19 -80.83 -41.27 -47.56
C ALA A 19 -81.18 -42.58 -48.28
N THR A 20 -82.41 -43.07 -48.10
CA THR A 20 -82.96 -44.14 -48.92
C THR A 20 -83.18 -43.59 -50.33
N ALA A 21 -82.30 -43.95 -51.26
CA ALA A 21 -82.45 -43.58 -52.66
C ALA A 21 -83.80 -44.09 -53.21
N GLN A 22 -84.53 -43.23 -53.90
CA GLN A 22 -85.84 -43.56 -54.48
C GLN A 22 -85.63 -44.49 -55.69
N GLN A 23 -86.03 -45.76 -55.57
CA GLN A 23 -85.70 -46.84 -56.51
C GLN A 23 -86.66 -46.92 -57.73
N GLY A 24 -87.06 -45.78 -58.30
CA GLY A 24 -87.89 -45.81 -59.50
C GLY A 24 -88.10 -44.45 -60.19
N ILE A 25 -88.48 -44.50 -61.47
CA ILE A 25 -88.75 -43.34 -62.32
C ILE A 25 -90.26 -43.25 -62.61
N ASN A 26 -90.91 -42.18 -62.17
CA ASN A 26 -92.33 -41.95 -62.45
C ASN A 26 -92.57 -41.77 -63.96
N TYR A 27 -93.55 -42.49 -64.51
CA TYR A 27 -93.96 -42.46 -65.90
C TYR A 27 -95.49 -42.29 -66.04
N LYS A 28 -95.93 -41.53 -67.05
CA LYS A 28 -97.35 -41.23 -67.28
C LYS A 28 -97.62 -41.12 -68.78
N ALA A 29 -98.62 -41.86 -69.27
CA ALA A 29 -98.95 -41.90 -70.70
C ALA A 29 -100.47 -41.95 -70.96
N LEU A 30 -100.85 -41.51 -72.15
CA LEU A 30 -102.22 -41.53 -72.67
C LEU A 30 -102.28 -42.53 -73.83
N ILE A 31 -103.09 -43.57 -73.69
CA ILE A 31 -103.11 -44.74 -74.56
C ILE A 31 -104.27 -44.63 -75.56
N LYS A 32 -103.94 -44.88 -76.83
CA LYS A 32 -104.86 -44.73 -77.97
C LYS A 32 -104.77 -45.90 -78.92
N ASP A 33 -105.88 -46.17 -79.62
CA ASP A 33 -105.97 -47.17 -80.67
C ASP A 33 -105.33 -46.68 -81.99
N GLY A 34 -105.21 -47.58 -82.97
CA GLY A 34 -104.67 -47.25 -84.30
C GLY A 34 -105.54 -46.29 -85.13
N SER A 35 -106.72 -45.89 -84.65
CA SER A 35 -107.58 -44.85 -85.23
C SER A 35 -107.51 -43.52 -84.48
N GLY A 36 -106.74 -43.45 -83.38
CA GLY A 36 -106.55 -42.26 -82.56
C GLY A 36 -107.57 -42.06 -81.44
N ASN A 37 -108.50 -42.99 -81.24
CA ASN A 37 -109.44 -42.99 -80.11
C ASN A 37 -108.73 -43.44 -78.82
N VAL A 38 -109.25 -43.05 -77.66
CA VAL A 38 -108.68 -43.49 -76.38
C VAL A 38 -109.06 -44.94 -76.07
N VAL A 39 -108.08 -45.73 -75.61
CA VAL A 39 -108.32 -47.10 -75.11
C VAL A 39 -108.76 -46.95 -73.66
N ALA A 40 -110.06 -46.83 -73.41
CA ALA A 40 -110.61 -46.44 -72.11
C ALA A 40 -111.15 -47.64 -71.30
N ASN A 41 -110.82 -47.70 -70.01
CA ASN A 41 -111.23 -48.77 -69.08
C ASN A 41 -110.86 -50.20 -69.52
N ASP A 42 -109.75 -50.36 -70.24
CA ASP A 42 -109.32 -51.65 -70.79
C ASP A 42 -107.98 -52.11 -70.18
N LEU A 43 -107.77 -53.42 -70.12
CA LEU A 43 -106.54 -54.01 -69.58
C LEU A 43 -105.47 -54.05 -70.66
N ILE A 44 -104.35 -53.36 -70.42
CA ILE A 44 -103.23 -53.30 -71.35
C ILE A 44 -101.97 -53.87 -70.70
N VAL A 45 -100.96 -54.17 -71.53
CA VAL A 45 -99.60 -54.47 -71.07
C VAL A 45 -98.68 -53.36 -71.56
N VAL A 46 -97.87 -52.80 -70.67
CA VAL A 46 -96.84 -51.79 -70.98
C VAL A 46 -95.48 -52.34 -70.57
N GLN A 47 -94.55 -52.37 -71.51
CA GLN A 47 -93.18 -52.85 -71.31
C GLN A 47 -92.20 -51.68 -71.40
N PHE A 48 -91.32 -51.57 -70.40
CA PHE A 48 -90.23 -50.60 -70.38
C PHE A 48 -88.91 -51.34 -70.57
N THR A 49 -88.04 -50.81 -71.43
CA THR A 49 -86.66 -51.29 -71.58
C THR A 49 -85.69 -50.11 -71.47
N ILE A 50 -84.72 -50.20 -70.56
CA ILE A 50 -83.61 -49.27 -70.46
C ILE A 50 -82.43 -49.82 -71.26
N LEU A 51 -81.92 -48.97 -72.14
CA LEU A 51 -80.89 -49.26 -73.12
C LEU A 51 -79.64 -48.41 -72.80
N GLN A 52 -78.47 -49.03 -72.69
CA GLN A 52 -77.19 -48.36 -72.40
C GLN A 52 -76.35 -48.18 -73.67
N GLY A 53 -75.71 -47.01 -73.76
CA GLY A 53 -74.68 -46.67 -74.74
C GLY A 53 -75.21 -46.48 -76.17
N VAL A 54 -74.29 -46.15 -77.07
CA VAL A 54 -74.59 -45.94 -78.51
C VAL A 54 -75.06 -47.22 -79.23
N GLY A 55 -74.80 -48.40 -78.64
CA GLY A 55 -75.24 -49.70 -79.16
C GLY A 55 -76.66 -50.08 -78.76
N LEU A 56 -77.32 -49.30 -77.89
CA LEU A 56 -78.66 -49.59 -77.34
C LEU A 56 -78.79 -50.99 -76.73
N THR A 57 -77.82 -51.37 -75.89
CA THR A 57 -77.82 -52.66 -75.19
C THR A 57 -78.88 -52.68 -74.09
N ASN A 58 -79.78 -53.67 -74.07
CA ASN A 58 -80.74 -53.85 -72.98
C ASN A 58 -80.00 -54.17 -71.66
N VAL A 59 -80.12 -53.28 -70.68
CA VAL A 59 -79.58 -53.44 -69.33
C VAL A 59 -80.66 -53.68 -68.27
N TYR A 60 -81.91 -53.28 -68.56
CA TYR A 60 -83.05 -53.54 -67.70
C TYR A 60 -84.36 -53.54 -68.50
N GLN A 61 -85.24 -54.50 -68.20
CA GLN A 61 -86.55 -54.62 -68.83
C GLN A 61 -87.59 -55.10 -67.82
N GLU A 62 -88.78 -54.50 -67.86
CA GLU A 62 -89.91 -54.85 -67.00
C GLU A 62 -91.25 -54.69 -67.73
N THR A 63 -92.30 -55.33 -67.19
CA THR A 63 -93.68 -55.21 -67.68
C THR A 63 -94.64 -54.81 -66.57
N HIS A 64 -95.63 -54.01 -66.94
CA HIS A 64 -96.79 -53.62 -66.13
C HIS A 64 -98.07 -54.03 -66.86
N THR A 65 -99.11 -54.40 -66.11
CA THR A 65 -100.42 -54.77 -66.66
C THR A 65 -101.56 -53.87 -66.11
N PRO A 66 -101.52 -52.54 -66.36
CA PRO A 66 -102.52 -51.62 -65.83
C PRO A 66 -103.85 -51.71 -66.59
N THR A 67 -104.93 -51.34 -65.91
CA THR A 67 -106.18 -50.93 -66.58
C THR A 67 -106.11 -49.42 -66.86
N THR A 68 -106.44 -48.99 -68.07
CA THR A 68 -106.52 -47.57 -68.42
C THR A 68 -107.71 -46.89 -67.72
N ASP A 69 -107.64 -45.59 -67.46
CA ASP A 69 -108.82 -44.84 -66.98
C ASP A 69 -109.85 -44.56 -68.11
N ALA A 70 -110.95 -43.89 -67.78
CA ALA A 70 -111.99 -43.51 -68.75
C ALA A 70 -111.51 -42.55 -69.86
N ASN A 71 -110.32 -41.97 -69.74
CA ASN A 71 -109.67 -41.13 -70.74
C ASN A 71 -108.51 -41.85 -71.46
N GLY A 72 -108.21 -43.10 -71.12
CA GLY A 72 -107.07 -43.85 -71.65
C GLY A 72 -105.74 -43.60 -70.92
N LEU A 73 -105.74 -42.96 -69.75
CA LEU A 73 -104.53 -42.62 -69.00
C LEU A 73 -103.98 -43.79 -68.17
N VAL A 74 -102.65 -43.90 -68.09
CA VAL A 74 -101.93 -44.75 -67.12
C VAL A 74 -100.82 -43.96 -66.40
N ILE A 75 -100.55 -44.34 -65.16
CA ILE A 75 -99.44 -43.85 -64.32
C ILE A 75 -98.72 -45.09 -63.78
N LEU A 76 -97.41 -45.17 -64.01
CA LEU A 76 -96.56 -46.34 -63.74
C LEU A 76 -95.21 -45.86 -63.17
N ASN A 77 -94.55 -46.69 -62.37
CA ASN A 77 -93.22 -46.42 -61.86
C ASN A 77 -92.23 -47.42 -62.45
N ILE A 78 -91.25 -46.93 -63.20
CA ILE A 78 -90.22 -47.77 -63.81
C ILE A 78 -89.23 -48.20 -62.72
N GLY A 79 -89.04 -49.51 -62.55
CA GLY A 79 -88.30 -50.10 -61.43
C GLY A 79 -89.21 -50.84 -60.43
N GLU A 80 -90.54 -50.64 -60.51
CA GLU A 80 -91.55 -51.28 -59.65
C GLU A 80 -92.43 -52.28 -60.43
N GLY A 81 -92.10 -52.58 -61.69
CA GLY A 81 -92.82 -53.53 -62.53
C GLY A 81 -92.45 -55.00 -62.30
N THR A 82 -93.06 -55.89 -63.09
CA THR A 82 -92.61 -57.29 -63.16
C THR A 82 -91.36 -57.35 -64.03
N VAL A 83 -90.20 -57.58 -63.41
CA VAL A 83 -88.91 -57.64 -64.10
C VAL A 83 -88.86 -58.79 -65.12
N VAL A 84 -88.46 -58.47 -66.35
CA VAL A 84 -88.23 -59.43 -67.45
C VAL A 84 -86.74 -59.74 -67.58
N SER A 85 -85.86 -58.75 -67.44
CA SER A 85 -84.40 -58.94 -67.46
C SER A 85 -83.65 -57.80 -66.75
N GLY A 86 -82.50 -58.10 -66.15
CA GLY A 86 -81.66 -57.12 -65.44
C GLY A 86 -82.16 -56.79 -64.03
N VAL A 87 -81.49 -55.86 -63.35
CA VAL A 87 -81.84 -55.39 -62.00
C VAL A 87 -81.76 -53.86 -62.00
N PHE A 88 -82.85 -53.18 -61.61
CA PHE A 88 -82.93 -51.72 -61.71
C PHE A 88 -81.87 -50.98 -60.88
N GLY A 89 -81.50 -51.53 -59.72
CA GLY A 89 -80.46 -50.99 -58.84
C GLY A 89 -79.02 -51.20 -59.32
N ASP A 90 -78.79 -52.13 -60.25
CA ASP A 90 -77.45 -52.45 -60.78
C ASP A 90 -77.12 -51.66 -62.05
N ILE A 91 -78.02 -50.80 -62.53
CA ILE A 91 -77.80 -49.91 -63.68
C ILE A 91 -76.74 -48.87 -63.30
N ASP A 92 -75.59 -48.90 -63.96
CA ASP A 92 -74.53 -47.91 -63.77
C ASP A 92 -74.84 -46.59 -64.50
N TRP A 93 -75.57 -45.72 -63.82
CA TRP A 93 -75.90 -44.36 -64.29
C TRP A 93 -74.67 -43.43 -64.46
N GLY A 94 -73.46 -43.85 -64.08
CA GLY A 94 -72.26 -43.02 -64.06
C GLY A 94 -71.34 -43.13 -65.28
N SER A 95 -71.37 -44.25 -66.03
CA SER A 95 -70.38 -44.53 -67.09
C SER A 95 -70.83 -44.20 -68.52
N ASP A 96 -72.13 -44.32 -68.85
CA ASP A 96 -72.65 -44.19 -70.22
C ASP A 96 -73.99 -43.43 -70.32
N THR A 97 -74.35 -43.03 -71.54
CA THR A 97 -75.70 -42.50 -71.83
C THR A 97 -76.74 -43.62 -71.85
N HIS A 98 -77.94 -43.32 -71.34
CA HIS A 98 -79.04 -44.28 -71.21
C HIS A 98 -80.29 -43.80 -71.97
N ALA A 99 -81.13 -44.72 -72.45
CA ALA A 99 -82.40 -44.42 -73.13
C ALA A 99 -83.52 -45.38 -72.72
N LEU A 100 -84.76 -44.89 -72.73
CA LEU A 100 -85.97 -45.63 -72.43
C LEU A 100 -86.74 -45.96 -73.72
N LYS A 101 -86.93 -47.26 -73.99
CA LYS A 101 -87.88 -47.79 -74.98
C LYS A 101 -89.19 -48.17 -74.30
N VAL A 102 -90.32 -47.89 -74.95
CA VAL A 102 -91.67 -48.20 -74.46
C VAL A 102 -92.42 -49.03 -75.50
N GLU A 103 -92.99 -50.17 -75.09
CA GLU A 103 -93.79 -51.05 -75.94
C GLU A 103 -95.15 -51.33 -75.28
N ILE A 104 -96.24 -51.41 -76.05
CA ILE A 104 -97.61 -51.54 -75.50
C ILE A 104 -98.40 -52.61 -76.25
N ASN A 105 -99.16 -53.42 -75.53
CA ASN A 105 -100.07 -54.43 -76.07
C ASN A 105 -101.51 -54.18 -75.58
N THR A 106 -102.44 -54.00 -76.52
CA THR A 106 -103.89 -53.82 -76.30
C THR A 106 -104.71 -55.01 -76.83
N GLY A 107 -104.11 -56.21 -76.87
CA GLY A 107 -104.72 -57.46 -77.35
C GLY A 107 -104.14 -58.04 -78.64
N GLY A 108 -103.30 -57.29 -79.37
CA GLY A 108 -102.72 -57.69 -80.66
C GLY A 108 -101.24 -58.11 -80.63
N GLY A 109 -100.57 -58.02 -79.48
CA GLY A 109 -99.11 -58.15 -79.34
C GLY A 109 -98.44 -56.82 -78.97
N LEU A 110 -97.17 -56.86 -78.59
CA LEU A 110 -96.40 -55.66 -78.22
C LEU A 110 -96.10 -54.81 -79.46
N THR A 111 -96.47 -53.53 -79.39
CA THR A 111 -96.25 -52.50 -80.41
C THR A 111 -95.27 -51.46 -79.86
N ASP A 112 -94.25 -51.11 -80.63
CA ASP A 112 -93.21 -50.14 -80.25
C ASP A 112 -93.76 -48.70 -80.31
N MET A 113 -93.64 -47.97 -79.19
CA MET A 113 -94.07 -46.58 -79.04
C MET A 113 -92.90 -45.58 -79.12
N GLY A 114 -91.67 -46.07 -79.30
CA GLY A 114 -90.47 -45.27 -79.49
C GLY A 114 -89.43 -45.37 -78.36
N THR A 115 -88.25 -44.82 -78.63
CA THR A 115 -87.09 -44.79 -77.71
C THR A 115 -86.62 -43.36 -77.47
N THR A 116 -86.39 -42.97 -76.20
CA THR A 116 -86.01 -41.59 -75.80
C THR A 116 -84.82 -41.61 -74.83
N SER A 117 -83.77 -40.81 -75.08
CA SER A 117 -82.59 -40.72 -74.21
C SER A 117 -82.83 -39.91 -72.93
N PHE A 118 -82.30 -40.40 -71.80
CA PHE A 118 -82.17 -39.62 -70.57
C PHE A 118 -81.13 -38.49 -70.72
N LYS A 119 -81.23 -37.45 -69.88
CA LYS A 119 -80.29 -36.31 -69.84
C LYS A 119 -79.78 -36.13 -68.41
N THR A 120 -78.47 -35.95 -68.25
CA THR A 120 -77.78 -35.84 -66.94
C THR A 120 -77.88 -34.45 -66.31
N VAL A 121 -77.74 -34.40 -64.98
CA VAL A 121 -77.82 -33.18 -64.14
C VAL A 121 -76.41 -32.74 -63.68
N PRO A 122 -76.03 -31.45 -63.65
CA PRO A 122 -74.61 -31.03 -63.64
C PRO A 122 -73.76 -31.23 -62.38
N TYR A 123 -74.26 -31.77 -61.26
CA TYR A 123 -73.64 -31.58 -59.93
C TYR A 123 -72.82 -32.75 -59.33
N ALA A 124 -72.58 -33.85 -60.07
CA ALA A 124 -72.00 -35.08 -59.49
C ALA A 124 -70.47 -35.27 -59.61
N LEU A 125 -69.70 -34.33 -60.20
CA LEU A 125 -68.33 -34.60 -60.68
C LEU A 125 -67.17 -34.19 -59.74
N SER A 126 -67.41 -33.89 -58.45
CA SER A 126 -66.49 -33.07 -57.64
C SER A 126 -66.20 -33.56 -56.19
N SER A 127 -65.81 -34.83 -55.98
CA SER A 127 -65.38 -35.28 -54.64
C SER A 127 -64.31 -36.39 -54.62
N ALA A 128 -63.03 -36.00 -54.71
CA ALA A 128 -61.88 -36.80 -54.28
C ALA A 128 -60.70 -35.87 -53.92
N ASP A 129 -60.03 -36.11 -52.78
CA ASP A 129 -58.95 -35.26 -52.27
C ASP A 129 -57.87 -36.13 -51.58
N ASN A 130 -56.59 -35.95 -51.93
CA ASN A 130 -55.48 -36.86 -51.63
C ASN A 130 -54.30 -36.07 -50.98
N GLN A 131 -54.34 -35.81 -49.68
CA GLN A 131 -53.43 -34.82 -49.05
C GLN A 131 -52.38 -35.34 -48.06
N TRP A 132 -52.35 -36.63 -47.73
CA TRP A 132 -51.31 -37.23 -46.89
C TRP A 132 -50.96 -38.63 -47.39
N LEU A 133 -49.67 -38.91 -47.58
CA LEU A 133 -49.18 -40.20 -48.06
C LEU A 133 -48.35 -40.90 -46.97
N LYS A 134 -48.52 -42.22 -46.86
CA LYS A 134 -47.68 -43.07 -46.01
C LYS A 134 -46.68 -43.81 -46.88
N THR A 135 -45.39 -43.53 -46.68
CA THR A 135 -44.29 -44.13 -47.44
C THR A 135 -43.50 -45.04 -46.51
N GLY A 136 -43.82 -46.33 -46.53
CA GLY A 136 -43.20 -47.32 -45.63
C GLY A 136 -43.60 -47.09 -44.16
N ASN A 137 -42.63 -46.79 -43.29
CA ASN A 137 -42.87 -46.43 -41.89
C ASN A 137 -43.06 -44.93 -41.68
N ASP A 138 -42.74 -44.11 -42.68
CA ASP A 138 -42.74 -42.65 -42.59
C ASP A 138 -44.08 -42.07 -43.07
N ILE A 139 -44.43 -40.91 -42.52
CA ILE A 139 -45.56 -40.09 -42.96
C ILE A 139 -44.97 -38.89 -43.68
N GLU A 140 -45.15 -38.85 -45.01
CA GLU A 140 -44.61 -37.79 -45.85
C GLU A 140 -45.71 -36.76 -46.15
N ASN A 141 -45.39 -35.49 -45.92
CA ASN A 141 -46.23 -34.38 -46.35
C ASN A 141 -45.67 -33.81 -47.65
N THR A 142 -46.45 -33.87 -48.73
CA THR A 142 -46.06 -33.36 -50.05
C THR A 142 -46.45 -31.89 -50.30
N ASN A 143 -46.95 -31.18 -49.29
CA ASN A 143 -47.26 -29.76 -49.39
C ASN A 143 -45.99 -28.91 -49.49
N THR A 144 -45.97 -27.98 -50.45
CA THR A 144 -45.04 -26.85 -50.44
C THR A 144 -45.52 -25.77 -49.46
N GLY A 145 -45.30 -25.97 -48.17
CA GLY A 145 -45.71 -25.03 -47.12
C GLY A 145 -45.32 -25.46 -45.70
N ILE A 146 -45.52 -24.57 -44.72
CA ILE A 146 -45.25 -24.86 -43.30
C ILE A 146 -46.30 -25.84 -42.77
N VAL A 147 -45.84 -26.95 -42.19
CA VAL A 147 -46.70 -27.89 -41.45
C VAL A 147 -46.85 -27.40 -40.01
N THR A 148 -48.07 -27.08 -39.60
CA THR A 148 -48.38 -26.62 -38.24
C THR A 148 -49.03 -27.75 -37.43
N ILE A 149 -48.45 -28.08 -36.26
CA ILE A 149 -49.00 -29.05 -35.31
C ILE A 149 -49.70 -28.27 -34.19
N ASN A 150 -51.04 -28.33 -34.14
CA ASN A 150 -51.84 -27.66 -33.10
C ASN A 150 -51.92 -28.51 -31.80
N GLY A 151 -50.77 -28.78 -31.18
CA GLY A 151 -50.63 -29.61 -29.99
C GLY A 151 -49.17 -29.81 -29.60
N SER A 152 -48.88 -30.85 -28.80
CA SER A 152 -47.51 -31.27 -28.51
C SER A 152 -46.97 -32.23 -29.58
N LEU A 153 -45.70 -32.06 -29.95
CA LEU A 153 -44.94 -33.04 -30.72
C LEU A 153 -44.08 -33.88 -29.76
N GLU A 154 -44.48 -35.13 -29.54
CA GLU A 154 -43.68 -36.09 -28.75
C GLU A 154 -42.75 -36.88 -29.66
N VAL A 155 -41.45 -36.88 -29.36
CA VAL A 155 -40.42 -37.60 -30.13
C VAL A 155 -39.66 -38.53 -29.20
N GLY A 156 -39.67 -39.83 -29.51
CA GLY A 156 -39.22 -40.87 -28.57
C GLY A 156 -37.71 -40.96 -28.33
N THR A 157 -36.87 -40.30 -29.14
CA THR A 157 -35.39 -40.35 -29.02
C THR A 157 -34.71 -39.03 -29.38
N THR A 158 -34.74 -38.61 -30.65
CA THR A 158 -33.94 -37.47 -31.15
C THR A 158 -34.70 -36.70 -32.23
N ILE A 159 -34.66 -35.36 -32.16
CA ILE A 159 -35.03 -34.47 -33.25
C ILE A 159 -33.74 -34.12 -34.00
N ASN A 160 -33.62 -34.56 -35.25
CA ASN A 160 -32.52 -34.15 -36.11
C ASN A 160 -32.95 -32.91 -36.91
N LEU A 161 -32.19 -31.82 -36.77
CA LEU A 161 -32.34 -30.59 -37.53
C LEU A 161 -31.20 -30.47 -38.54
N GLU A 162 -31.49 -30.07 -39.78
CA GLU A 162 -30.46 -29.89 -40.81
C GLU A 162 -29.62 -28.63 -40.60
N LEU A 163 -28.39 -28.62 -41.12
CA LEU A 163 -27.52 -27.43 -41.05
C LEU A 163 -28.21 -26.24 -41.75
N GLY A 164 -28.58 -25.22 -40.98
CA GLY A 164 -29.18 -23.99 -41.48
C GLY A 164 -30.63 -23.76 -41.04
N THR A 165 -31.29 -24.70 -40.35
CA THR A 165 -32.61 -24.43 -39.76
C THR A 165 -32.48 -23.58 -38.48
N THR A 166 -33.18 -22.44 -38.43
CA THR A 166 -33.22 -21.56 -37.26
C THR A 166 -34.10 -22.12 -36.14
N ALA A 167 -33.52 -22.38 -34.97
CA ALA A 167 -34.28 -22.50 -33.73
C ALA A 167 -34.69 -21.09 -33.26
N ASN A 168 -36.00 -20.85 -33.11
CA ASN A 168 -36.54 -19.50 -32.87
C ASN A 168 -36.63 -19.08 -31.39
N GLU A 169 -36.11 -19.88 -30.47
CA GLU A 169 -35.96 -19.53 -29.05
C GLU A 169 -34.49 -19.64 -28.66
N ILE A 170 -33.78 -18.53 -28.81
CA ILE A 170 -32.44 -18.25 -28.31
C ILE A 170 -32.63 -17.12 -27.29
N SER A 171 -32.03 -17.20 -26.10
CA SER A 171 -32.27 -16.18 -25.05
C SER A 171 -31.93 -14.78 -25.57
N ILE A 172 -32.84 -13.83 -25.29
CA ILE A 172 -32.79 -12.44 -25.78
C ILE A 172 -32.37 -11.46 -24.67
N ASP A 173 -32.18 -11.94 -23.46
CA ASP A 173 -31.77 -11.18 -22.28
C ASP A 173 -30.26 -10.96 -22.28
N GLY A 174 -29.81 -9.90 -22.95
CA GLY A 174 -28.42 -9.43 -22.89
C GLY A 174 -27.97 -8.89 -21.52
N THR A 175 -28.56 -9.34 -20.41
CA THR A 175 -28.43 -8.75 -19.07
C THR A 175 -28.34 -9.78 -17.95
N LEU A 176 -27.33 -9.63 -17.09
CA LEU A 176 -26.99 -10.54 -15.97
C LEU A 176 -27.89 -10.37 -14.72
N ALA A 177 -29.15 -9.97 -14.87
CA ALA A 177 -29.99 -9.53 -13.75
C ALA A 177 -30.71 -10.67 -13.01
N ASP A 178 -31.20 -11.67 -13.75
CA ASP A 178 -31.98 -12.78 -13.23
C ASP A 178 -31.42 -14.12 -13.72
N ASN A 179 -31.78 -15.20 -13.04
CA ASN A 179 -31.36 -16.56 -13.39
C ASN A 179 -31.99 -17.02 -14.72
N SER A 180 -31.12 -17.54 -15.61
CA SER A 180 -31.42 -18.07 -16.95
C SER A 180 -32.80 -18.69 -17.09
N ASP A 181 -33.46 -18.34 -18.19
CA ASP A 181 -34.81 -18.75 -18.62
C ASP A 181 -34.93 -20.23 -19.05
N ASP A 182 -34.04 -21.11 -18.54
CA ASP A 182 -33.88 -22.52 -18.92
C ASP A 182 -33.57 -22.75 -20.43
N VAL A 183 -33.15 -21.71 -21.17
CA VAL A 183 -32.77 -21.77 -22.61
C VAL A 183 -31.26 -22.00 -22.81
N ILE A 184 -30.89 -22.59 -23.95
CA ILE A 184 -29.49 -22.85 -24.34
C ILE A 184 -28.72 -21.52 -24.49
N PRO A 185 -27.62 -21.28 -23.75
CA PRO A 185 -26.87 -20.03 -23.83
C PRO A 185 -26.09 -19.91 -25.14
N THR A 186 -26.00 -18.69 -25.66
CA THR A 186 -25.22 -18.42 -26.89
C THR A 186 -23.72 -18.63 -26.69
N GLU A 187 -23.01 -19.03 -27.74
CA GLU A 187 -21.54 -19.15 -27.75
C GLU A 187 -20.85 -17.86 -27.26
N LYS A 188 -21.43 -16.70 -27.61
CA LYS A 188 -20.97 -15.39 -27.16
C LYS A 188 -21.13 -15.19 -25.63
N ALA A 189 -22.27 -15.60 -25.06
CA ALA A 189 -22.49 -15.54 -23.61
C ALA A 189 -21.52 -16.46 -22.85
N VAL A 190 -21.28 -17.67 -23.35
CA VAL A 190 -20.30 -18.60 -22.77
C VAL A 190 -18.89 -18.02 -22.83
N LYS A 191 -18.47 -17.44 -23.97
CA LYS A 191 -17.15 -16.82 -24.09
C LYS A 191 -16.98 -15.65 -23.11
N THR A 192 -17.96 -14.75 -23.02
CA THR A 192 -17.91 -13.60 -22.09
C THR A 192 -17.87 -14.04 -20.62
N TYR A 193 -18.54 -15.14 -20.25
CA TYR A 193 -18.46 -15.70 -18.90
C TYR A 193 -17.08 -16.29 -18.59
N VAL A 194 -16.48 -17.04 -19.52
CA VAL A 194 -15.14 -17.63 -19.35
C VAL A 194 -14.03 -16.57 -19.34
N ASP A 195 -14.16 -15.51 -20.14
CA ASP A 195 -13.22 -14.39 -20.17
C ASP A 195 -13.28 -13.57 -18.85
N ASN A 196 -14.48 -13.34 -18.29
CA ASN A 196 -14.64 -12.59 -17.03
C ASN A 196 -14.30 -13.39 -15.77
N SER A 197 -14.53 -14.71 -15.75
CA SER A 197 -14.35 -15.53 -14.54
C SER A 197 -12.88 -15.80 -14.17
N ASN A 198 -11.95 -15.62 -15.10
CA ASN A 198 -10.52 -15.90 -14.89
C ASN A 198 -9.68 -14.77 -14.26
N PHE A 199 -10.28 -13.63 -13.87
CA PHE A 199 -9.53 -12.49 -13.28
C PHE A 199 -9.84 -12.16 -11.80
N SER A 200 -10.74 -12.90 -11.13
CA SER A 200 -11.25 -12.55 -9.79
C SER A 200 -10.30 -12.82 -8.59
N ASN A 201 -9.02 -13.16 -8.84
CA ASN A 201 -7.98 -13.25 -7.80
C ASN A 201 -6.82 -12.24 -8.01
N ALA A 202 -6.95 -11.31 -8.96
CA ALA A 202 -6.19 -10.06 -8.93
C ALA A 202 -6.89 -9.03 -8.01
N VAL A 203 -6.11 -8.09 -7.47
CA VAL A 203 -6.57 -7.06 -6.50
C VAL A 203 -7.86 -6.38 -6.96
N THR A 204 -8.96 -6.54 -6.21
CA THR A 204 -10.29 -6.06 -6.62
C THR A 204 -10.55 -4.58 -6.34
N LYS A 205 -9.76 -3.96 -5.46
CA LYS A 205 -9.73 -2.50 -5.23
C LYS A 205 -8.33 -2.04 -4.82
N ILE A 206 -7.82 -1.07 -5.57
CA ILE A 206 -7.08 0.06 -4.97
C ILE A 206 -7.95 1.27 -5.32
N ASP A 207 -8.83 1.67 -4.41
CA ASP A 207 -9.69 2.84 -4.63
C ASP A 207 -8.82 4.11 -4.74
N ASP A 208 -9.30 5.07 -5.55
CA ASP A 208 -8.68 6.37 -5.78
C ASP A 208 -7.26 6.37 -6.38
N LEU A 209 -6.80 5.27 -6.98
CA LEU A 209 -5.58 5.24 -7.82
C LEU A 209 -5.80 5.90 -9.21
N THR A 210 -6.84 6.72 -9.36
CA THR A 210 -7.16 7.46 -10.60
C THR A 210 -6.13 8.56 -10.92
N ASP A 211 -5.33 8.96 -9.94
CA ASP A 211 -4.18 9.85 -10.06
C ASP A 211 -2.84 9.11 -10.17
N GLY A 212 -2.88 7.77 -10.27
CA GLY A 212 -1.72 6.89 -10.40
C GLY A 212 -0.94 7.14 -11.69
N ARG A 213 -0.09 8.17 -11.68
CA ARG A 213 0.67 8.65 -12.83
C ARG A 213 2.02 7.94 -12.91
N SER A 214 2.22 7.20 -14.00
CA SER A 214 3.53 6.73 -14.47
C SER A 214 3.67 7.10 -15.95
N ASP A 215 4.60 8.00 -16.25
CA ASP A 215 4.88 8.56 -17.58
C ASP A 215 3.72 9.39 -18.21
N ASN A 216 4.09 10.50 -18.85
CA ASN A 216 3.27 11.18 -19.85
C ASN A 216 4.12 11.89 -20.93
N ASP A 217 5.45 11.65 -20.95
CA ASP A 217 6.37 12.10 -22.01
C ASP A 217 6.51 11.04 -23.13
N GLY A 218 6.16 9.79 -22.84
CA GLY A 218 6.08 8.69 -23.80
C GLY A 218 7.42 7.97 -24.00
N THR A 219 8.31 8.03 -23.01
CA THR A 219 9.62 7.37 -23.04
C THR A 219 9.84 6.51 -21.78
N ASP A 220 10.05 5.20 -21.99
CA ASP A 220 10.32 4.19 -20.94
C ASP A 220 11.71 4.35 -20.25
N ASN A 221 12.18 5.59 -20.05
CA ASN A 221 13.55 5.90 -19.62
C ASN A 221 13.69 6.10 -18.08
N GLY A 222 12.59 6.18 -17.33
CA GLY A 222 12.58 6.37 -15.88
C GLY A 222 11.53 7.38 -15.39
N SER A 223 10.29 6.92 -15.27
CA SER A 223 9.14 7.74 -14.89
C SER A 223 8.97 7.89 -13.38
N SER A 224 8.31 8.95 -12.92
CA SER A 224 7.83 9.06 -11.54
C SER A 224 6.66 8.11 -11.26
N ILE A 225 6.44 7.77 -9.99
CA ILE A 225 5.31 6.98 -9.47
C ILE A 225 4.61 7.80 -8.40
N PHE A 226 3.34 8.14 -8.61
CA PHE A 226 2.50 8.84 -7.63
C PHE A 226 1.30 7.98 -7.24
N LEU A 227 0.91 7.98 -5.96
CA LEU A 227 -0.16 7.15 -5.41
C LEU A 227 -0.94 7.88 -4.30
N GLY A 228 -2.19 8.27 -4.60
CA GLY A 228 -3.15 8.80 -3.64
C GLY A 228 -3.34 10.32 -3.76
N VAL A 229 -4.54 10.78 -3.39
CA VAL A 229 -5.09 12.10 -3.73
C VAL A 229 -4.06 13.24 -3.69
N ASP A 230 -3.91 13.90 -4.83
CA ASP A 230 -3.01 15.03 -5.11
C ASP A 230 -1.49 14.72 -4.98
N ALA A 231 -1.08 13.45 -4.93
CA ALA A 231 0.35 13.09 -4.97
C ALA A 231 0.98 13.52 -6.32
N GLY A 232 2.08 14.28 -6.27
CA GLY A 232 2.75 14.81 -7.46
C GLY A 232 1.90 15.75 -8.32
N ALA A 233 0.86 16.39 -7.77
CA ALA A 233 -0.12 17.17 -8.54
C ALA A 233 0.48 18.29 -9.43
N ASN A 234 1.61 18.88 -9.04
CA ASN A 234 2.29 19.93 -9.81
C ASN A 234 3.54 19.43 -10.60
N ASP A 235 3.78 18.11 -10.65
CA ASP A 235 4.93 17.52 -11.36
C ASP A 235 4.84 17.78 -12.86
N ASP A 236 5.94 18.31 -13.43
CA ASP A 236 6.00 18.76 -14.82
C ASP A 236 5.81 17.62 -15.84
N GLY A 237 5.89 16.36 -15.39
CA GLY A 237 5.70 15.18 -16.21
C GLY A 237 6.92 14.76 -17.00
N THR A 238 8.08 15.37 -16.76
CA THR A 238 9.34 14.90 -17.30
C THR A 238 9.84 13.68 -16.51
N SER A 239 10.91 13.07 -16.98
CA SER A 239 11.44 11.79 -16.46
C SER A 239 12.17 11.94 -15.11
N ASN A 240 11.48 12.47 -14.09
CA ASN A 240 12.03 12.87 -12.79
C ASN A 240 12.35 11.70 -11.85
N ARG A 241 11.91 10.47 -12.12
CA ARG A 241 12.18 9.27 -11.26
C ARG A 241 11.76 9.44 -9.79
N ASN A 242 10.70 10.21 -9.51
CA ASN A 242 10.20 10.40 -8.15
C ASN A 242 9.30 9.24 -7.69
N VAL A 243 9.14 9.06 -6.38
CA VAL A 243 8.14 8.17 -5.76
C VAL A 243 7.36 8.98 -4.73
N GLY A 244 6.05 9.17 -4.90
CA GLY A 244 5.16 9.84 -3.96
C GLY A 244 3.98 8.95 -3.56
N ILE A 245 3.81 8.65 -2.28
CA ILE A 245 2.76 7.75 -1.78
C ILE A 245 2.09 8.38 -0.55
N GLY A 246 0.79 8.67 -0.66
CA GLY A 246 -0.02 9.30 0.38
C GLY A 246 -0.56 10.67 -0.04
N TYR A 247 -1.59 11.13 0.69
CA TYR A 247 -2.27 12.40 0.43
C TYR A 247 -1.26 13.55 0.29
N GLN A 248 -1.27 14.23 -0.86
CA GLN A 248 -0.42 15.38 -1.17
C GLN A 248 1.09 15.14 -1.00
N ALA A 249 1.57 13.89 -1.14
CA ALA A 249 2.99 13.59 -1.19
C ALA A 249 3.62 14.22 -2.45
N LEU A 250 4.74 14.95 -2.30
CA LEU A 250 5.38 15.72 -3.40
C LEU A 250 4.45 16.73 -4.12
N PHE A 251 3.40 17.22 -3.46
CA PHE A 251 2.35 18.06 -4.08
C PHE A 251 2.89 19.19 -4.98
N SER A 252 3.89 19.95 -4.51
CA SER A 252 4.40 21.14 -5.20
C SER A 252 5.59 20.87 -6.12
N ASN A 253 6.04 19.62 -6.26
CA ASN A 253 7.25 19.27 -7.02
C ASN A 253 7.06 19.68 -8.47
N THR A 254 7.90 20.57 -9.00
CA THR A 254 7.82 20.95 -10.41
C THR A 254 8.85 20.18 -11.24
N ILE A 255 10.14 20.35 -10.92
CA ILE A 255 11.29 19.80 -11.66
C ILE A 255 12.26 18.99 -10.79
N GLY A 256 11.94 18.78 -9.51
CA GLY A 256 12.80 18.03 -8.59
C GLY A 256 12.82 16.55 -8.95
N ASP A 257 14.02 15.93 -8.94
CA ASP A 257 14.24 14.55 -9.41
C ASP A 257 14.76 13.59 -8.32
N GLU A 258 14.52 12.29 -8.51
CA GLU A 258 15.01 11.19 -7.65
C GLU A 258 14.57 11.27 -6.18
N ASN A 259 13.42 11.92 -5.89
CA ASN A 259 12.86 12.01 -4.55
C ASN A 259 11.99 10.80 -4.20
N THR A 260 11.99 10.39 -2.94
CA THR A 260 11.05 9.41 -2.36
C THR A 260 10.27 10.07 -1.24
N ALA A 261 8.94 10.07 -1.30
CA ALA A 261 8.02 10.65 -0.33
C ALA A 261 6.92 9.64 0.02
N ILE A 262 6.88 9.17 1.25
CA ILE A 262 5.91 8.16 1.71
C ILE A 262 5.26 8.63 3.01
N GLY A 263 4.02 9.09 2.90
CA GLY A 263 3.23 9.61 4.01
C GLY A 263 2.42 10.83 3.61
N ASP A 264 1.36 11.07 4.37
CA ASP A 264 0.55 12.30 4.34
C ASP A 264 1.43 13.56 4.35
N GLN A 265 1.33 14.37 3.29
CA GLN A 265 2.07 15.61 3.07
C GLN A 265 3.62 15.48 3.17
N ALA A 266 4.18 14.31 2.88
CA ALA A 266 5.63 14.13 2.78
C ALA A 266 6.19 14.91 1.57
N LEU A 267 7.24 15.71 1.77
CA LEU A 267 7.84 16.59 0.74
C LEU A 267 6.83 17.55 0.05
N TYR A 268 5.77 17.97 0.75
CA TYR A 268 4.65 18.76 0.20
C TYR A 268 5.09 20.00 -0.62
N SER A 269 6.01 20.81 -0.09
CA SER A 269 6.43 22.09 -0.69
C SER A 269 7.64 22.00 -1.63
N ASN A 270 8.15 20.78 -1.90
CA ASN A 270 9.33 20.60 -2.74
C ASN A 270 9.09 21.25 -4.09
N ASN A 271 10.00 22.10 -4.58
CA ASN A 271 9.83 22.76 -5.87
C ASN A 271 10.87 22.23 -6.87
N THR A 272 12.15 22.39 -6.52
CA THR A 272 13.30 21.97 -7.33
C THR A 272 14.31 21.12 -6.54
N GLY A 273 13.94 20.65 -5.35
CA GLY A 273 14.79 19.79 -4.52
C GLY A 273 14.85 18.38 -5.09
N SER A 274 16.03 17.76 -5.04
CA SER A 274 16.31 16.46 -5.65
C SER A 274 16.99 15.49 -4.68
N ARG A 275 16.83 14.19 -4.92
CA ARG A 275 17.45 13.10 -4.15
C ARG A 275 17.12 13.10 -2.67
N ASN A 276 15.93 13.57 -2.30
CA ASN A 276 15.47 13.56 -0.91
C ASN A 276 14.64 12.29 -0.62
N THR A 277 14.82 11.71 0.56
CA THR A 277 13.98 10.61 1.07
C THR A 277 13.19 11.09 2.28
N ALA A 278 11.86 11.09 2.21
CA ALA A 278 10.93 11.50 3.25
C ALA A 278 9.93 10.37 3.53
N VAL A 279 9.93 9.83 4.75
CA VAL A 279 9.04 8.72 5.14
C VAL A 279 8.40 9.04 6.49
N GLY A 280 7.10 9.29 6.49
CA GLY A 280 6.29 9.72 7.63
C GLY A 280 5.46 10.96 7.31
N SER A 281 4.31 11.12 7.96
CA SER A 281 3.45 12.31 7.80
C SER A 281 4.25 13.59 8.08
N THR A 282 4.13 14.58 7.20
CA THR A 282 4.84 15.88 7.20
C THR A 282 6.38 15.81 7.25
N ALA A 283 7.00 14.68 6.90
CA ALA A 283 8.45 14.61 6.73
C ALA A 283 8.90 15.51 5.56
N LEU A 284 9.92 16.35 5.79
CA LEU A 284 10.42 17.33 4.80
C LEU A 284 9.35 18.29 4.20
N TYR A 285 8.25 18.54 4.92
CA TYR A 285 7.07 19.29 4.44
C TYR A 285 7.37 20.63 3.73
N SER A 286 8.27 21.45 4.27
CA SER A 286 8.63 22.78 3.75
C SER A 286 9.84 22.81 2.82
N ASN A 287 10.45 21.67 2.47
CA ASN A 287 11.62 21.65 1.59
C ASN A 287 11.26 22.35 0.28
N THR A 288 12.08 23.28 -0.22
CA THR A 288 11.81 23.95 -1.51
C THR A 288 12.91 23.66 -2.53
N THR A 289 14.17 23.78 -2.12
CA THR A 289 15.35 23.58 -2.97
C THR A 289 16.39 22.64 -2.35
N GLY A 290 16.18 22.15 -1.13
CA GLY A 290 17.13 21.27 -0.44
C GLY A 290 17.33 19.95 -1.16
N VAL A 291 18.57 19.45 -1.20
CA VAL A 291 18.98 18.22 -1.88
C VAL A 291 19.65 17.21 -0.94
N PHE A 292 19.58 15.92 -1.30
CA PHE A 292 20.25 14.82 -0.58
C PHE A 292 19.86 14.68 0.90
N ASN A 293 18.64 15.08 1.29
CA ASN A 293 18.18 14.95 2.66
C ASN A 293 17.46 13.61 2.90
N THR A 294 17.65 12.99 4.07
CA THR A 294 16.92 11.81 4.53
C THR A 294 16.11 12.16 5.78
N ALA A 295 14.81 11.92 5.77
CA ALA A 295 13.89 12.20 6.86
C ALA A 295 12.97 10.99 7.10
N LEU A 296 13.15 10.28 8.21
CA LEU A 296 12.40 9.08 8.58
C LEU A 296 11.70 9.29 9.93
N GLY A 297 10.40 9.53 9.91
CA GLY A 297 9.56 9.74 11.09
C GLY A 297 8.60 10.92 10.90
N THR A 298 7.49 10.93 11.65
CA THR A 298 6.51 12.02 11.62
C THR A 298 7.17 13.37 11.91
N ALA A 299 6.97 14.33 11.01
CA ALA A 299 7.58 15.67 11.06
C ALA A 299 9.12 15.68 11.18
N ALA A 300 9.81 14.61 10.77
CA ALA A 300 11.27 14.66 10.64
C ALA A 300 11.65 15.70 9.59
N LEU A 301 12.59 16.60 9.93
CA LEU A 301 13.14 17.61 9.01
C LEU A 301 12.07 18.56 8.39
N ALA A 302 10.92 18.72 9.05
CA ALA A 302 9.70 19.27 8.46
C ALA A 302 9.82 20.71 7.93
N LEU A 303 10.59 21.59 8.59
CA LEU A 303 10.71 22.99 8.20
C LEU A 303 11.94 23.31 7.35
N ASN A 304 12.70 22.30 6.90
CA ASN A 304 13.84 22.49 5.99
C ASN A 304 13.41 23.32 4.79
N ILE A 305 14.15 24.37 4.41
CA ILE A 305 13.83 25.21 3.24
C ILE A 305 14.80 24.89 2.11
N GLY A 306 16.11 25.00 2.39
CA GLY A 306 17.19 24.80 1.43
C GLY A 306 18.44 24.12 2.04
N GLY A 307 18.32 23.55 3.24
CA GLY A 307 19.39 22.76 3.85
C GLY A 307 19.64 21.46 3.08
N ASN A 308 20.90 21.05 2.99
CA ASN A 308 21.36 19.93 2.15
C ASN A 308 22.08 18.86 2.97
N PHE A 309 22.09 17.62 2.50
CA PHE A 309 22.84 16.50 3.09
C PHE A 309 22.48 16.18 4.56
N ASN A 310 21.28 16.55 5.01
CA ASN A 310 20.84 16.29 6.39
C ASN A 310 20.21 14.91 6.52
N THR A 311 20.47 14.21 7.63
CA THR A 311 19.83 12.93 8.00
C THR A 311 19.06 13.09 9.30
N ALA A 312 17.75 12.93 9.27
CA ALA A 312 16.84 13.02 10.41
C ALA A 312 16.05 11.71 10.59
N ILE A 313 16.21 11.02 11.71
CA ILE A 313 15.55 9.74 11.99
C ILE A 313 14.90 9.80 13.38
N GLY A 314 13.57 9.77 13.42
CA GLY A 314 12.77 9.89 14.64
C GLY A 314 11.73 11.00 14.54
N ARG A 315 10.67 10.92 15.35
CA ARG A 315 9.60 11.93 15.38
C ARG A 315 10.19 13.30 15.72
N SER A 316 9.95 14.26 14.83
CA SER A 316 10.45 15.64 14.88
C SER A 316 11.97 15.76 15.12
N ALA A 317 12.76 14.80 14.63
CA ALA A 317 14.21 14.98 14.52
C ALA A 317 14.50 16.12 13.52
N LEU A 318 15.39 17.04 13.88
CA LEU A 318 15.84 18.16 13.04
C LEU A 318 14.70 19.06 12.50
N PHE A 319 13.61 19.19 13.27
CA PHE A 319 12.34 19.78 12.84
C PHE A 319 12.45 21.20 12.25
N SER A 320 13.16 22.12 12.93
CA SER A 320 13.28 23.54 12.58
C SER A 320 14.52 23.91 11.76
N ASN A 321 15.12 22.95 11.03
CA ASN A 321 16.21 23.30 10.12
C ASN A 321 15.72 24.25 9.02
N THR A 322 16.45 25.31 8.66
CA THR A 322 16.05 26.18 7.53
C THR A 322 17.04 26.04 6.37
N ILE A 323 18.32 26.32 6.62
CA ILE A 323 19.42 26.28 5.65
C ILE A 323 20.65 25.50 6.11
N GLY A 324 20.64 24.97 7.35
CA GLY A 324 21.74 24.17 7.88
C GLY A 324 21.99 22.91 7.05
N TYR A 325 23.26 22.51 6.91
CA TYR A 325 23.67 21.38 6.07
C TYR A 325 24.52 20.35 6.83
N SER A 326 24.61 19.13 6.28
CA SER A 326 25.42 18.03 6.82
C SER A 326 25.08 17.61 8.27
N ASN A 327 23.88 17.91 8.76
CA ASN A 327 23.49 17.54 10.12
C ASN A 327 22.94 16.11 10.19
N VAL A 328 23.28 15.37 11.24
CA VAL A 328 22.74 14.04 11.56
C VAL A 328 21.96 14.11 12.87
N ALA A 329 20.67 13.79 12.86
CA ALA A 329 19.79 13.81 14.01
C ALA A 329 19.04 12.47 14.14
N ILE A 330 19.38 11.65 15.13
CA ILE A 330 18.80 10.31 15.33
C ILE A 330 18.21 10.21 16.75
N GLY A 331 16.89 10.24 16.85
CA GLY A 331 16.16 10.16 18.11
C GLY A 331 14.93 11.06 18.15
N TYR A 332 14.08 10.85 19.15
CA TYR A 332 12.95 11.74 19.41
C TYR A 332 13.44 13.16 19.73
N TRP A 333 13.03 14.14 18.92
CA TRP A 333 13.39 15.55 19.09
C TRP A 333 14.92 15.80 19.18
N ALA A 334 15.72 14.95 18.52
CA ALA A 334 17.15 15.23 18.34
C ALA A 334 17.30 16.47 17.43
N LEU A 335 18.12 17.44 17.83
CA LEU A 335 18.45 18.65 17.06
C LEU A 335 17.24 19.50 16.59
N TYR A 336 16.16 19.49 17.37
CA TYR A 336 14.84 20.05 17.00
C TYR A 336 14.87 21.52 16.52
N SER A 337 15.62 22.41 17.19
CA SER A 337 15.54 23.87 16.98
C SER A 337 16.55 24.46 15.98
N ASN A 338 17.26 23.63 15.21
CA ASN A 338 18.47 24.00 14.45
C ASN A 338 18.26 24.95 13.26
N ALA A 339 17.98 26.22 13.49
CA ALA A 339 17.71 27.20 12.44
C ALA A 339 18.76 27.21 11.31
N THR A 340 20.05 27.39 11.62
CA THR A 340 21.13 27.50 10.62
C THR A 340 22.39 26.71 10.91
N GLY A 341 22.48 26.01 12.05
CA GLY A 341 23.66 25.23 12.43
C GLY A 341 23.99 24.13 11.42
N SER A 342 25.27 23.88 11.17
CA SER A 342 25.74 22.90 10.19
C SER A 342 26.79 21.93 10.78
N ASP A 343 26.95 20.78 10.13
CA ASP A 343 27.91 19.73 10.51
C ASP A 343 27.73 19.20 11.96
N ASN A 344 26.51 19.24 12.50
CA ASN A 344 26.21 18.71 13.84
C ASN A 344 25.74 17.24 13.81
N THR A 345 26.16 16.44 14.78
CA THR A 345 25.67 15.07 15.01
C THR A 345 24.96 14.98 16.35
N ALA A 346 23.69 14.61 16.37
CA ALA A 346 22.84 14.49 17.55
C ALA A 346 22.17 13.10 17.58
N ILE A 347 22.63 12.21 18.46
CA ILE A 347 22.13 10.84 18.59
C ILE A 347 21.61 10.65 20.01
N GLY A 348 20.28 10.54 20.18
CA GLY A 348 19.63 10.33 21.46
C GLY A 348 18.35 11.15 21.66
N TYR A 349 17.57 10.78 22.67
CA TYR A 349 16.39 11.52 23.10
C TYR A 349 16.78 12.92 23.58
N TRP A 350 16.27 13.98 22.94
CA TRP A 350 16.64 15.39 23.22
C TRP A 350 18.14 15.72 23.11
N ALA A 351 18.91 14.94 22.34
CA ALA A 351 20.29 15.31 22.03
C ALA A 351 20.31 16.62 21.24
N LEU A 352 21.10 17.61 21.68
CA LEU A 352 21.34 18.90 21.02
C LEU A 352 20.06 19.68 20.64
N ILE A 353 18.96 19.47 21.38
CA ILE A 353 17.59 19.91 21.01
C ILE A 353 17.46 21.41 20.73
N ASN A 354 18.12 22.27 21.52
CA ASN A 354 17.96 23.73 21.46
C ASN A 354 18.99 24.43 20.57
N ASN A 355 19.83 23.71 19.82
CA ASN A 355 20.82 24.36 18.97
C ASN A 355 20.12 25.24 17.95
N GLU A 356 20.52 26.50 17.81
CA GLU A 356 19.93 27.46 16.88
C GLU A 356 20.90 27.70 15.71
N THR A 357 22.16 28.04 16.04
CA THR A 357 23.18 28.39 15.03
C THR A 357 24.53 27.71 15.25
N GLY A 358 24.71 26.91 16.32
CA GLY A 358 25.97 26.24 16.64
C GLY A 358 26.35 25.17 15.60
N ASN A 359 27.64 24.98 15.37
CA ASN A 359 28.21 24.15 14.31
C ASN A 359 29.23 23.15 14.86
N PHE A 360 29.47 22.06 14.12
CA PHE A 360 30.47 21.04 14.45
C PHE A 360 30.28 20.38 15.83
N ASN A 361 29.06 20.38 16.38
CA ASN A 361 28.79 19.76 17.67
C ASN A 361 28.45 18.27 17.52
N THR A 362 29.01 17.42 18.38
CA THR A 362 28.67 16.00 18.49
C THR A 362 28.02 15.73 19.85
N ALA A 363 26.75 15.33 19.87
CA ALA A 363 25.96 14.99 21.04
C ALA A 363 25.48 13.53 20.94
N ASN A 364 26.09 12.62 21.69
CA ASN A 364 25.72 11.20 21.73
C ASN A 364 25.25 10.81 23.13
N GLY A 365 23.93 10.72 23.32
CA GLY A 365 23.31 10.38 24.59
C GLY A 365 22.01 11.15 24.81
N ARG A 366 21.19 10.64 25.73
CA ARG A 366 19.95 11.34 26.13
C ARG A 366 20.32 12.68 26.78
N SER A 367 19.75 13.76 26.24
CA SER A 367 19.96 15.14 26.69
C SER A 367 21.43 15.61 26.68
N ALA A 368 22.31 15.00 25.87
CA ALA A 368 23.65 15.55 25.64
C ALA A 368 23.54 16.90 24.91
N LEU A 369 24.30 17.93 25.34
CA LEU A 369 24.25 19.31 24.81
C LEU A 369 22.84 19.93 24.74
N ARG A 370 21.94 19.55 25.66
CA ARG A 370 20.50 19.87 25.54
C ARG A 370 20.21 21.37 25.41
N LYS A 371 20.92 22.24 26.15
CA LYS A 371 20.70 23.70 26.13
C LYS A 371 21.57 24.47 25.12
N ASN A 372 22.40 23.80 24.31
CA ASN A 372 23.30 24.50 23.39
C ASN A 372 22.47 25.37 22.45
N THR A 373 22.80 26.65 22.28
CA THR A 373 22.10 27.54 21.34
C THR A 373 23.03 27.97 20.22
N THR A 374 24.21 28.50 20.59
CA THR A 374 25.21 29.01 19.64
C THR A 374 26.62 28.47 19.90
N GLY A 375 26.78 27.50 20.81
CA GLY A 375 28.07 26.89 21.08
C GLY A 375 28.57 26.05 19.90
N ASP A 376 29.85 26.19 19.55
CA ASP A 376 30.50 25.51 18.42
C ASP A 376 31.54 24.47 18.88
N GLU A 377 31.79 23.46 18.05
CA GLU A 377 32.87 22.47 18.20
C GLU A 377 32.83 21.64 19.51
N ASN A 378 31.67 21.47 20.14
CA ASN A 378 31.55 20.70 21.38
C ASN A 378 31.33 19.19 21.12
N THR A 379 32.02 18.33 21.87
CA THR A 379 31.80 16.89 21.89
C THR A 379 31.24 16.46 23.23
N ALA A 380 30.00 15.96 23.27
CA ALA A 380 29.31 15.45 24.43
C ALA A 380 28.88 13.99 24.20
N SER A 381 29.36 13.06 25.02
CA SER A 381 29.03 11.64 24.95
C SER A 381 28.65 11.12 26.33
N GLY A 382 27.36 10.86 26.55
CA GLY A 382 26.80 10.45 27.83
C GLY A 382 25.41 11.02 28.10
N TYR A 383 24.73 10.48 29.12
CA TYR A 383 23.49 11.07 29.63
C TYR A 383 23.81 12.42 30.29
N GLY A 384 23.19 13.51 29.83
CA GLY A 384 23.40 14.85 30.39
C GLY A 384 24.83 15.42 30.24
N ALA A 385 25.66 14.90 29.33
CA ALA A 385 26.95 15.52 29.06
C ALA A 385 26.76 16.93 28.46
N LEU A 386 27.41 17.96 29.02
CA LEU A 386 27.26 19.38 28.64
C LEU A 386 25.79 19.88 28.62
N TYR A 387 24.96 19.44 29.57
CA TYR A 387 23.52 19.72 29.57
C TYR A 387 23.16 21.22 29.59
N GLU A 388 23.84 22.02 30.44
CA GLU A 388 23.59 23.45 30.60
C GLU A 388 24.34 24.35 29.61
N ASN A 389 25.17 23.80 28.72
CA ASN A 389 25.96 24.58 27.76
C ASN A 389 25.05 25.38 26.85
N THR A 390 25.29 26.68 26.71
CA THR A 390 24.54 27.56 25.78
C THR A 390 25.43 28.10 24.69
N GLN A 391 26.58 28.67 25.08
CA GLN A 391 27.53 29.41 24.24
C GLN A 391 28.98 28.93 24.42
N GLY A 392 29.23 27.95 25.29
CA GLY A 392 30.57 27.40 25.48
C GLY A 392 31.02 26.65 24.24
N ASN A 393 32.28 26.86 23.83
CA ASN A 393 32.85 26.32 22.60
C ASN A 393 33.99 25.33 22.89
N LYS A 394 34.23 24.39 21.96
CA LYS A 394 35.41 23.49 21.98
C LYS A 394 35.52 22.61 23.24
N ASN A 395 34.40 22.33 23.92
CA ASN A 395 34.39 21.48 25.10
C ASN A 395 34.31 20.00 24.72
N THR A 396 35.00 19.14 25.47
CA THR A 396 34.89 17.69 25.40
C THR A 396 34.35 17.14 26.71
N ALA A 397 33.21 16.47 26.69
CA ALA A 397 32.55 15.85 27.83
C ALA A 397 32.22 14.38 27.51
N VAL A 398 32.89 13.43 28.15
CA VAL A 398 32.69 11.99 27.94
C VAL A 398 32.38 11.33 29.27
N GLY A 399 31.10 11.06 29.51
CA GLY A 399 30.58 10.50 30.75
C GLY A 399 29.16 10.99 31.07
N HIS A 400 28.43 10.26 31.90
CA HIS A 400 27.18 10.75 32.49
C HIS A 400 27.49 11.99 33.34
N GLY A 401 26.76 13.10 33.11
CA GLY A 401 26.93 14.36 33.84
C GLY A 401 28.30 15.03 33.69
N ALA A 402 29.12 14.67 32.70
CA ALA A 402 30.38 15.36 32.44
C ALA A 402 30.10 16.80 31.95
N LEU A 403 30.71 17.81 32.61
CA LEU A 403 30.46 19.25 32.36
C LEU A 403 28.96 19.66 32.40
N ASP A 404 28.15 19.01 33.26
CA ASP A 404 26.69 19.24 33.37
C ASP A 404 26.33 20.74 33.52
N ASP A 405 26.94 21.43 34.49
CA ASP A 405 26.71 22.85 34.82
C ASP A 405 27.40 23.87 33.89
N ASN A 406 28.20 23.47 32.89
CA ASN A 406 28.97 24.42 32.07
C ASN A 406 28.06 25.23 31.16
N ILE A 407 27.97 26.55 31.31
CA ILE A 407 27.06 27.45 30.58
C ILE A 407 27.76 28.13 29.40
N THR A 408 28.91 28.77 29.65
CA THR A 408 29.69 29.52 28.64
C THR A 408 31.18 29.22 28.67
N GLY A 409 31.65 28.35 29.58
CA GLY A 409 33.05 27.94 29.63
C GLY A 409 33.45 27.20 28.34
N GLY A 410 34.69 27.41 27.88
CA GLY A 410 35.20 26.85 26.63
C GLY A 410 36.51 26.08 26.79
N THR A 411 36.82 25.23 25.81
CA THR A 411 38.07 24.43 25.77
C THR A 411 38.25 23.51 26.99
N ASN A 412 37.16 23.16 27.68
CA ASN A 412 37.22 22.25 28.84
C ASN A 412 37.23 20.79 28.39
N THR A 413 37.94 19.92 29.12
CA THR A 413 37.99 18.47 28.86
C THR A 413 37.60 17.70 30.11
N ALA A 414 36.42 17.09 30.11
CA ALA A 414 35.92 16.21 31.16
C ALA A 414 35.73 14.79 30.64
N ILE A 415 36.38 13.81 31.29
CA ILE A 415 36.29 12.40 30.91
C ILE A 415 36.04 11.58 32.19
N GLY A 416 34.81 11.14 32.41
CA GLY A 416 34.39 10.38 33.58
C GLY A 416 32.96 10.72 34.03
N PHE A 417 32.38 9.85 34.87
CA PHE A 417 31.12 10.14 35.56
C PHE A 417 31.25 11.41 36.40
N ASN A 418 30.38 12.39 36.17
CA ASN A 418 30.36 13.71 36.82
C ASN A 418 31.72 14.45 36.84
N ALA A 419 32.59 14.24 35.84
CA ALA A 419 33.84 14.98 35.71
C ALA A 419 33.57 16.46 35.39
N LEU A 420 34.22 17.38 36.12
CA LEU A 420 34.03 18.85 36.04
C LEU A 420 32.56 19.33 36.12
N ASN A 421 31.65 18.54 36.70
CA ASN A 421 30.21 18.82 36.61
C ASN A 421 29.72 20.07 37.38
N THR A 422 30.61 20.81 38.06
CA THR A 422 30.27 22.05 38.80
C THR A 422 30.91 23.31 38.21
N ILE A 423 31.61 23.23 37.07
CA ILE A 423 32.19 24.42 36.43
C ILE A 423 31.15 25.08 35.53
N THR A 424 31.06 26.40 35.54
CA THR A 424 29.96 27.16 34.89
C THR A 424 30.44 28.09 33.77
N PHE A 425 31.47 28.90 34.03
CA PHE A 425 31.96 29.93 33.10
C PHE A 425 33.46 29.83 32.79
N THR A 426 34.19 28.98 33.50
CA THR A 426 35.65 28.82 33.40
C THR A 426 36.07 28.04 32.16
N SER A 427 37.30 28.25 31.69
CA SER A 427 37.80 27.67 30.44
C SER A 427 39.13 26.93 30.62
N ASN A 428 39.48 26.07 29.65
CA ASN A 428 40.75 25.33 29.62
C ASN A 428 41.00 24.47 30.88
N ASN A 429 39.94 23.95 31.48
CA ASN A 429 40.02 23.04 32.64
C ASN A 429 39.96 21.58 32.17
N ILE A 430 40.80 20.72 32.76
CA ILE A 430 40.90 19.30 32.43
C ILE A 430 40.57 18.46 33.67
N GLY A 431 39.58 17.58 33.59
CA GLY A 431 39.17 16.65 34.64
C GLY A 431 39.02 15.24 34.09
N ILE A 432 39.88 14.32 34.52
CA ILE A 432 39.89 12.94 34.05
C ILE A 432 39.67 11.99 35.22
N GLY A 433 38.62 11.16 35.17
CA GLY A 433 38.21 10.21 36.21
C GLY A 433 36.83 10.54 36.81
N ASN A 434 36.29 9.58 37.55
CA ASN A 434 35.04 9.76 38.32
C ASN A 434 35.15 10.96 39.25
N GLU A 435 34.20 11.91 39.16
CA GLU A 435 34.09 13.12 39.98
C GLU A 435 35.40 13.94 40.04
N ALA A 436 36.17 13.96 38.94
CA ALA A 436 37.39 14.74 38.85
C ALA A 436 37.06 16.24 38.80
N GLN A 437 37.04 16.90 39.97
CA GLN A 437 36.87 18.34 40.13
C GLN A 437 38.23 19.06 40.25
N VAL A 438 38.42 20.10 39.43
CA VAL A 438 39.53 21.06 39.59
C VAL A 438 39.45 21.79 40.95
N PRO A 439 40.57 22.32 41.48
CA PRO A 439 40.57 22.98 42.79
C PRO A 439 39.57 24.13 42.94
N SER A 440 39.33 24.89 41.87
CA SER A 440 38.39 26.01 41.85
C SER A 440 37.42 25.88 40.68
N ALA A 441 36.11 25.99 40.95
CA ALA A 441 35.09 26.08 39.91
C ALA A 441 34.99 27.50 39.31
N LEU A 442 35.76 28.45 39.86
CA LEU A 442 35.79 29.87 39.49
C LEU A 442 37.05 30.25 38.69
N LEU A 443 38.03 29.35 38.54
CA LEU A 443 39.28 29.58 37.83
C LEU A 443 39.45 28.71 36.59
N SER A 444 40.17 29.24 35.61
CA SER A 444 40.54 28.60 34.34
C SER A 444 41.96 28.00 34.41
N ASN A 445 42.32 27.16 33.44
CA ASN A 445 43.66 26.56 33.25
C ASN A 445 44.08 25.57 34.35
N GLN A 446 43.14 24.82 34.92
CA GLN A 446 43.39 23.84 35.99
C GLN A 446 43.30 22.39 35.49
N ILE A 447 44.09 21.49 36.09
CA ILE A 447 44.08 20.05 35.76
C ILE A 447 43.79 19.23 37.01
N ARG A 448 42.90 18.24 36.87
CA ARG A 448 42.58 17.22 37.88
C ARG A 448 42.59 15.82 37.26
N MET A 449 43.22 14.88 37.95
CA MET A 449 43.10 13.45 37.66
C MET A 449 42.55 12.74 38.91
N GLY A 450 41.37 12.12 38.77
CA GLY A 450 40.60 11.44 39.81
C GLY A 450 39.98 12.36 40.88
N ASN A 451 39.11 11.80 41.72
CA ASN A 451 38.52 12.50 42.88
C ASN A 451 39.42 12.40 44.13
N THR A 452 38.85 12.48 45.33
CA THR A 452 39.59 12.38 46.60
C THR A 452 39.83 10.94 47.08
N ALA A 453 39.31 9.93 46.39
CA ALA A 453 39.45 8.52 46.75
C ALA A 453 40.66 7.83 46.09
N ILE A 454 41.43 8.53 45.26
CA ILE A 454 42.67 8.03 44.66
C ILE A 454 43.71 7.74 45.74
N GLN A 455 44.31 6.54 45.70
CA GLN A 455 45.27 6.05 46.70
C GLN A 455 46.71 5.96 46.18
N SER A 456 46.91 5.69 44.89
CA SER A 456 48.21 5.79 44.21
C SER A 456 48.08 6.54 42.88
N ALA A 457 49.19 7.14 42.45
CA ALA A 457 49.31 7.85 41.18
C ALA A 457 50.68 7.51 40.59
N ASP A 458 50.78 6.31 40.01
CA ASP A 458 52.05 5.71 39.62
C ASP A 458 52.50 6.22 38.23
N ILE A 459 53.64 6.92 38.18
CA ILE A 459 54.25 7.41 36.95
C ILE A 459 55.61 6.74 36.78
N GLN A 460 55.77 5.95 35.71
CA GLN A 460 56.97 5.14 35.46
C GLN A 460 58.23 5.98 35.15
N VAL A 461 58.07 7.22 34.70
CA VAL A 461 59.15 8.13 34.29
C VAL A 461 59.05 9.46 35.02
N ALA A 462 60.19 10.13 35.21
CA ALA A 462 60.23 11.46 35.81
C ALA A 462 59.47 12.50 34.97
N TRP A 463 58.85 13.48 35.65
CA TRP A 463 58.14 14.58 34.99
C TRP A 463 59.12 15.69 34.59
N ASN A 464 59.12 16.05 33.30
CA ASN A 464 59.93 17.14 32.76
C ASN A 464 59.15 18.46 32.82
N VAL A 465 59.68 19.46 33.51
CA VAL A 465 59.15 20.84 33.53
C VAL A 465 60.00 21.72 32.60
N THR A 466 59.35 22.51 31.76
CA THR A 466 60.05 23.43 30.84
C THR A 466 60.83 24.50 31.61
N SER A 467 62.14 24.61 31.35
CA SER A 467 63.05 25.50 32.09
C SER A 467 64.16 26.10 31.21
N ASP A 468 63.99 26.10 29.90
CA ASP A 468 64.92 26.74 28.95
C ASP A 468 64.99 28.26 29.20
N LYS A 469 66.19 28.86 29.08
CA LYS A 469 66.41 30.29 29.35
C LYS A 469 65.51 31.20 28.50
N ARG A 470 65.12 30.79 27.29
CA ARG A 470 64.24 31.56 26.39
C ARG A 470 62.80 31.65 26.88
N TRP A 471 62.41 30.83 27.85
CA TRP A 471 61.08 30.81 28.48
C TRP A 471 61.07 31.59 29.80
N LYS A 472 62.16 32.28 30.15
CA LYS A 472 62.33 32.99 31.41
C LYS A 472 62.81 34.42 31.17
N GLU A 473 62.15 35.36 31.82
CA GLU A 473 62.54 36.76 31.89
C GLU A 473 62.80 37.17 33.34
N ASN A 474 63.35 38.37 33.57
CA ASN A 474 63.55 38.95 34.89
C ASN A 474 64.31 38.03 35.89
N ILE A 475 65.23 37.20 35.37
CA ILE A 475 66.01 36.23 36.15
C ILE A 475 66.91 36.97 37.15
N ARG A 476 66.77 36.66 38.44
CA ARG A 476 67.57 37.17 39.56
C ARG A 476 68.12 36.00 40.36
N GLU A 477 69.22 36.21 41.08
CA GLU A 477 69.66 35.24 42.10
C GLU A 477 68.66 35.19 43.25
N LEU A 478 68.54 34.04 43.92
CA LEU A 478 67.66 33.86 45.06
C LEU A 478 68.30 34.53 46.29
N PRO A 479 67.67 35.55 46.90
CA PRO A 479 68.27 36.33 47.99
C PRO A 479 68.12 35.66 49.38
N TYR A 480 67.50 34.49 49.43
CA TYR A 480 67.17 33.76 50.66
C TYR A 480 67.59 32.30 50.54
N GLY A 481 67.95 31.68 51.66
CA GLY A 481 68.48 30.32 51.67
C GLY A 481 68.42 29.67 53.05
N LEU A 482 69.56 29.58 53.71
CA LEU A 482 69.75 28.87 54.97
C LEU A 482 68.96 29.52 56.11
N ASP A 483 68.81 30.84 56.10
CA ASP A 483 68.04 31.61 57.06
C ASP A 483 66.54 31.30 57.02
N VAL A 484 65.99 31.08 55.83
CA VAL A 484 64.58 30.69 55.60
C VAL A 484 64.38 29.19 55.85
N ILE A 485 65.25 28.32 55.31
CA ILE A 485 65.16 26.87 55.51
C ILE A 485 65.18 26.51 57.02
N LYS A 486 66.00 27.19 57.83
CA LYS A 486 66.05 27.00 59.29
C LYS A 486 64.79 27.42 60.04
N GLN A 487 63.89 28.18 59.43
CA GLN A 487 62.60 28.60 60.01
C GLN A 487 61.43 27.72 59.57
N LEU A 488 61.59 26.88 58.54
CA LEU A 488 60.57 25.91 58.14
C LEU A 488 60.41 24.82 59.20
N LYS A 489 59.15 24.41 59.43
CA LYS A 489 58.79 23.37 60.40
C LYS A 489 58.33 22.11 59.65
N PRO A 490 59.21 21.14 59.37
CA PRO A 490 58.79 19.85 58.87
C PRO A 490 57.97 19.13 59.94
N VAL A 491 56.86 18.51 59.52
CA VAL A 491 55.93 17.77 60.37
C VAL A 491 55.55 16.45 59.71
N ASP A 492 55.19 15.46 60.52
CA ASP A 492 54.50 14.26 60.07
C ASP A 492 53.02 14.31 60.45
N TYR A 493 52.15 13.81 59.58
CA TYR A 493 50.70 13.93 59.73
C TYR A 493 49.95 12.76 59.09
N MET A 494 48.66 12.65 59.39
CA MET A 494 47.73 11.76 58.69
C MET A 494 46.61 12.61 58.11
N ARG A 495 46.21 12.35 56.86
CA ARG A 495 45.08 13.05 56.25
C ARG A 495 43.76 12.67 56.92
N LYS A 496 42.93 13.69 57.20
CA LYS A 496 41.57 13.48 57.73
C LYS A 496 40.71 12.66 56.74
N ASN A 497 40.86 12.92 55.44
CA ASN A 497 40.13 12.29 54.34
C ASN A 497 40.79 11.03 53.75
N ASN A 498 41.81 10.46 54.40
CA ASN A 498 42.40 9.17 54.02
C ASN A 498 41.88 8.09 54.97
N GLU A 499 41.27 7.03 54.44
CA GLU A 499 40.69 5.94 55.25
C GLU A 499 41.76 5.07 55.93
N HIS A 500 42.87 4.80 55.23
CA HIS A 500 43.97 3.95 55.71
C HIS A 500 44.87 4.62 56.76
N LYS A 501 44.69 5.93 56.99
CA LYS A 501 45.48 6.72 57.96
C LYS A 501 46.99 6.57 57.82
N THR A 502 47.48 6.46 56.59
CA THR A 502 48.93 6.45 56.30
C THR A 502 49.58 7.74 56.79
N ARG A 503 50.77 7.60 57.36
CA ARG A 503 51.57 8.74 57.87
C ARG A 503 52.38 9.34 56.72
N GLU A 504 52.18 10.63 56.49
CA GLU A 504 52.85 11.45 55.49
C GLU A 504 53.80 12.43 56.18
N MET A 505 54.80 12.95 55.47
CA MET A 505 55.71 13.99 55.94
C MET A 505 55.63 15.21 55.02
N GLY A 506 55.79 16.42 55.58
CA GLY A 506 55.75 17.66 54.80
C GLY A 506 55.69 18.92 55.66
N PHE A 507 55.05 19.97 55.14
CA PHE A 507 54.86 21.25 55.81
C PHE A 507 53.38 21.63 55.88
N ILE A 508 53.02 22.41 56.90
CA ILE A 508 51.71 23.07 56.98
C ILE A 508 51.74 24.33 56.12
N ALA A 509 50.86 24.43 55.12
CA ALA A 509 50.86 25.52 54.15
C ALA A 509 50.72 26.92 54.80
N GLN A 510 49.96 27.03 55.89
CA GLN A 510 49.78 28.27 56.65
C GLN A 510 51.03 28.69 57.44
N ASP A 511 51.82 27.74 57.96
CA ASP A 511 53.12 28.05 58.59
C ASP A 511 54.12 28.57 57.54
N VAL A 512 54.08 28.01 56.33
CA VAL A 512 54.89 28.50 55.19
C VAL A 512 54.44 29.90 54.76
N GLU A 513 53.13 30.14 54.62
CA GLU A 513 52.56 31.47 54.29
C GLU A 513 53.05 32.54 55.26
N ALA A 514 52.90 32.30 56.57
CA ALA A 514 53.32 33.24 57.61
C ALA A 514 54.84 33.53 57.58
N LEU A 515 55.66 32.53 57.23
CA LEU A 515 57.11 32.73 57.03
C LEU A 515 57.39 33.56 55.78
N LEU A 516 56.75 33.27 54.65
CA LEU A 516 56.93 33.99 53.38
C LEU A 516 56.51 35.46 53.50
N THR A 517 55.38 35.76 54.16
CA THR A 517 54.97 37.14 54.45
C THR A 517 55.99 37.86 55.34
N LYS A 518 56.52 37.20 56.38
CA LYS A 518 57.51 37.77 57.30
C LYS A 518 58.81 38.20 56.60
N ILE A 519 59.23 37.49 55.55
CA ILE A 519 60.45 37.78 54.78
C ILE A 519 60.21 38.64 53.52
N GLY A 520 58.95 38.97 53.20
CA GLY A 520 58.61 39.76 52.00
C GLY A 520 58.73 38.96 50.69
N TYR A 521 58.30 37.69 50.70
CA TYR A 521 58.37 36.78 49.54
C TYR A 521 57.00 36.16 49.22
N ASP A 522 56.00 37.00 49.02
CA ASP A 522 54.59 36.67 48.79
C ASP A 522 54.21 36.48 47.30
N ASP A 523 55.02 36.97 46.37
CA ASP A 523 54.70 37.09 44.93
C ASP A 523 55.13 35.91 44.02
N GLN A 524 55.35 34.71 44.57
CA GLN A 524 56.07 33.62 43.84
C GLN A 524 55.20 32.41 43.45
N GLY A 525 53.87 32.47 43.66
CA GLY A 525 52.95 31.39 43.32
C GLY A 525 53.19 30.07 44.06
N PHE A 526 54.02 30.09 45.10
CA PHE A 526 54.50 28.96 45.90
C PHE A 526 53.37 28.23 46.64
N LEU A 527 52.33 28.99 46.96
CA LEU A 527 51.10 28.58 47.65
C LEU A 527 49.91 28.85 46.75
N HIS A 528 48.93 27.95 46.74
CA HIS A 528 47.65 28.14 46.07
C HIS A 528 46.49 27.81 47.02
N LYS A 529 45.46 28.67 47.01
CA LYS A 529 44.27 28.58 47.85
C LYS A 529 43.03 28.32 46.99
N ASP A 530 42.23 27.33 47.37
CA ASP A 530 41.01 26.93 46.66
C ASP A 530 39.77 27.75 47.09
N ASP A 531 38.64 27.53 46.41
CA ASP A 531 37.37 28.25 46.66
C ASP A 531 36.81 28.02 48.08
N LYS A 532 37.22 26.94 48.74
CA LYS A 532 36.83 26.58 50.13
C LYS A 532 37.86 27.09 51.14
N GLY A 533 38.93 27.73 50.69
CA GLY A 533 40.00 28.28 51.49
C GLY A 533 41.08 27.27 51.91
N TYR A 534 41.07 26.03 51.40
CA TYR A 534 42.16 25.09 51.62
C TYR A 534 43.40 25.53 50.84
N MET A 535 44.57 25.32 51.43
CA MET A 535 45.85 25.71 50.84
C MET A 535 46.67 24.51 50.41
N SER A 536 47.45 24.70 49.35
CA SER A 536 48.33 23.73 48.72
C SER A 536 49.71 24.35 48.50
N LEU A 537 50.74 23.51 48.49
CA LEU A 537 52.16 23.92 48.45
C LEU A 537 52.88 23.26 47.27
N ARG A 538 53.66 24.05 46.52
CA ARG A 538 54.50 23.55 45.42
C ARG A 538 55.86 23.05 45.92
N TYR A 539 55.90 21.80 46.38
CA TYR A 539 57.12 21.18 46.92
C TYR A 539 58.35 21.22 45.99
N ASN A 540 58.16 21.16 44.67
CA ASN A 540 59.27 21.22 43.70
C ASN A 540 60.08 22.53 43.79
N ASP A 541 59.44 23.63 44.16
CA ASP A 541 60.11 24.94 44.21
C ASP A 541 61.06 25.05 45.42
N LEU A 542 60.86 24.23 46.46
CA LEU A 542 61.79 24.11 47.60
C LEU A 542 63.17 23.60 47.17
N ILE A 543 63.31 22.91 46.03
CA ILE A 543 64.59 22.35 45.56
C ILE A 543 65.61 23.48 45.30
N ALA A 544 65.17 24.60 44.71
CA ALA A 544 66.04 25.76 44.47
C ALA A 544 66.46 26.43 45.78
N LEU A 545 65.52 26.60 46.72
CA LEU A 545 65.77 27.17 48.04
C LEU A 545 66.73 26.31 48.87
N LEU A 546 66.54 24.98 48.86
CA LEU A 546 67.45 24.02 49.50
C LEU A 546 68.84 24.06 48.88
N THR A 547 68.94 24.21 47.56
CA THR A 547 70.24 24.34 46.87
C THR A 547 71.00 25.59 47.35
N LYS A 548 70.32 26.74 47.43
CA LYS A 548 70.90 27.99 47.94
C LYS A 548 71.30 27.89 49.41
N ALA A 549 70.46 27.27 50.24
CA ALA A 549 70.77 27.02 51.65
C ALA A 549 72.00 26.12 51.88
N ILE A 550 72.19 25.10 51.03
CA ILE A 550 73.37 24.22 51.09
C ILE A 550 74.64 24.98 50.65
N GLN A 551 74.56 25.86 49.65
CA GLN A 551 75.67 26.71 49.23
C GLN A 551 76.12 27.64 50.38
N GLU A 552 75.18 28.37 51.00
CA GLU A 552 75.46 29.25 52.13
C GLU A 552 75.99 28.49 53.36
N GLN A 553 75.48 27.28 53.62
CA GLN A 553 76.00 26.42 54.67
C GLN A 553 77.44 25.97 54.39
N GLN A 554 77.78 25.67 53.13
CA GLN A 554 79.11 25.26 52.73
C GLN A 554 80.13 26.40 52.90
N GLU A 555 79.76 27.64 52.53
CA GLU A 555 80.59 28.84 52.75
C GLU A 555 80.92 29.03 54.25
N ILE A 556 79.93 28.87 55.14
CA ILE A 556 80.13 28.94 56.59
C ILE A 556 81.06 27.82 57.10
N ILE A 557 80.95 26.61 56.55
CA ILE A 557 81.81 25.47 56.91
C ILE A 557 83.26 25.73 56.47
N GLU A 558 83.46 26.35 55.31
CA GLU A 558 84.79 26.68 54.80
C GLU A 558 85.45 27.80 55.62
N ASP A 559 84.75 28.90 55.93
CA ASP A 559 85.28 29.94 56.82
C ASP A 559 85.60 29.40 58.22
N LEU A 560 84.73 28.55 58.80
CA LEU A 560 85.01 27.92 60.09
C LEU A 560 86.23 27.00 60.06
N LYS A 561 86.51 26.29 58.96
CA LYS A 561 87.75 25.52 58.81
C LYS A 561 88.97 26.45 58.76
N ASP A 562 88.88 27.52 57.98
CA ASP A 562 89.93 28.52 57.83
C ASP A 562 90.28 29.21 59.16
N GLN A 563 89.26 29.57 59.95
CA GLN A 563 89.41 30.07 61.31
C GLN A 563 90.07 29.04 62.24
N ASN A 564 89.66 27.78 62.19
CA ASN A 564 90.28 26.70 62.99
C ASN A 564 91.74 26.47 62.59
N HIS A 565 92.10 26.53 61.31
CA HIS A 565 93.50 26.46 60.86
C HIS A 565 94.33 27.61 61.43
N LYS A 566 93.86 28.85 61.29
CA LYS A 566 94.51 30.05 61.86
C LYS A 566 94.66 29.96 63.39
N GLN A 567 93.64 29.47 64.10
CA GLN A 567 93.71 29.24 65.55
C GLN A 567 94.72 28.15 65.94
N ASN A 568 94.77 27.04 65.20
CA ASN A 568 95.72 25.96 65.46
C ASN A 568 97.17 26.41 65.24
N ASP A 569 97.44 27.20 64.20
CA ASP A 569 98.78 27.73 63.96
C ASP A 569 99.17 28.79 65.00
N ASN A 570 98.23 29.63 65.45
CA ASN A 570 98.45 30.52 66.60
C ASN A 570 98.73 29.75 67.89
N TYR A 571 98.03 28.62 68.13
CA TYR A 571 98.26 27.76 69.30
C TYR A 571 99.65 27.13 69.28
N LYS A 572 100.10 26.57 68.14
CA LYS A 572 101.47 26.07 67.97
C LYS A 572 102.52 27.16 68.23
N ASN A 573 102.30 28.37 67.69
CA ASN A 573 103.20 29.50 67.90
C ASN A 573 103.26 29.93 69.38
N LEU A 574 102.14 29.86 70.11
CA LEU A 574 102.13 30.14 71.55
C LEU A 574 102.82 29.03 72.36
N LEU A 575 102.58 27.76 72.01
CA LEU A 575 103.22 26.60 72.64
C LEU A 575 104.76 26.70 72.52
N ASN A 576 105.25 26.93 71.29
CA ASN A 576 106.68 27.16 71.04
C ASN A 576 107.24 28.32 71.89
N ARG A 577 106.47 29.40 72.09
CA ARG A 577 106.91 30.53 72.95
C ARG A 577 106.96 30.15 74.43
N VAL A 578 106.02 29.34 74.91
CA VAL A 578 106.02 28.84 76.30
C VAL A 578 107.18 27.88 76.53
N GLU A 579 107.41 26.92 75.63
CA GLU A 579 108.58 26.01 75.71
C GLU A 579 109.90 26.78 75.75
N ASN A 580 110.07 27.81 74.91
CA ASN A 580 111.25 28.67 74.94
C ASN A 580 111.41 29.45 76.27
N LEU A 581 110.30 29.87 76.90
CA LEU A 581 110.33 30.54 78.21
C LEU A 581 110.62 29.58 79.36
N GLU A 582 110.12 28.34 79.30
CA GLU A 582 110.45 27.28 80.26
C GLU A 582 111.92 26.84 80.16
N LEU A 583 112.48 26.82 78.95
CA LEU A 583 113.91 26.59 78.74
C LEU A 583 114.74 27.74 79.33
N ALA A 584 114.32 28.99 79.13
CA ALA A 584 114.99 30.19 79.64
C ALA A 584 114.88 30.37 81.17
N THR A 585 113.98 29.66 81.86
CA THR A 585 113.84 29.68 83.33
C THR A 585 114.46 28.46 84.03
N LYS A 586 115.04 27.53 83.28
CA LYS A 586 115.84 26.38 83.77
C LYS A 586 117.36 26.59 83.65
N GLN A 587 117.78 27.77 83.16
CA GLN A 587 119.16 28.27 83.17
C GLN A 587 119.33 29.35 84.24
#